data_AF-A0A258AI57-F1
#
_entry.id   AF-A0A258AI57-F1
#
_cell.length_a   1.000
_cell.length_b   1.000
_cell.length_c   1.000
_cell.angle_alpha   90.00
_cell.angle_beta   90.00
_cell.angle_gamma   90.00
#
_symmetry.space_group_name_H-M   'P 1'
#
loop_
_entity.id
_entity.type
_entity.pdbx_description
1 polymer ?
#
loop_
_entity_poly.entity_id
_entity_poly.type
_entity_poly.pdbx_seq_one_letter_code
_entity_poly.pdbx_strand_id
1 'polypeptide(L)' 'DPTSGDRAATFYTLIGNCHRQGINAEAYLTDIFQRLPTETNQTVHRLTPKVWAAEQATLRQALAQSAVLPL' A
#
# COMPACT_ATOMS: atom_id res chain seq x y z
N ASP A 1 20.49 -3.54 18.50
CA ASP A 1 20.49 -2.07 18.38
C ASP A 1 19.26 -1.54 19.12
N PRO A 2 19.37 -0.48 19.95
CA PRO A 2 18.25 0.02 20.76
C PRO A 2 17.00 0.38 19.95
N THR A 3 17.13 0.72 18.67
CA THR A 3 15.99 1.14 17.81
C THR A 3 15.29 -0.02 17.10
N SER A 4 15.78 -1.26 17.26
CA SER A 4 15.21 -2.41 16.56
C SER A 4 13.77 -2.72 16.97
N GLY A 5 13.42 -2.48 18.24
CA GLY A 5 12.04 -2.67 18.75
C GLY A 5 11.04 -1.71 18.11
N ASP A 6 11.36 -0.42 18.06
CA ASP A 6 10.47 0.61 17.51
C ASP A 6 10.24 0.42 16.01
N ARG A 7 11.29 0.04 15.27
CA ARG A 7 11.19 -0.29 13.85
C ARG A 7 10.27 -1.49 13.64
N ALA A 8 10.45 -2.56 14.41
CA ALA A 8 9.60 -3.74 14.34
C ALA A 8 8.12 -3.39 14.65
N ALA A 9 7.87 -2.61 15.70
CA ALA A 9 6.51 -2.17 16.06
C ALA A 9 5.84 -1.35 14.96
N THR A 10 6.61 -0.50 14.27
CA THR A 10 6.13 0.27 13.11
C THR A 10 5.67 -0.68 11.99
N PHE A 11 6.47 -1.68 11.64
CA PHE A 11 6.10 -2.66 10.61
C PHE A 11 4.90 -3.51 11.01
N TYR A 12 4.85 -4.00 12.26
CA TYR A 12 3.70 -4.77 12.75
C TYR A 12 2.41 -3.95 12.71
N THR A 13 2.48 -2.65 12.99
CA THR A 13 1.34 -1.74 12.89
C THR A 13 0.86 -1.62 11.43
N LEU A 14 1.76 -1.46 10.47
CA LEU A 14 1.43 -1.42 9.05
C LEU A 14 0.78 -2.73 8.57
N ILE A 15 1.33 -3.88 8.98
CA ILE A 15 0.77 -5.21 8.65
C ILE A 15 -0.62 -5.36 9.25
N GLY A 16 -0.81 -5.00 10.53
CA GLY A 16 -2.12 -5.03 11.18
C GLY A 16 -3.15 -4.11 10.50
N ASN A 17 -2.72 -2.95 10.01
CA ASN A 17 -3.55 -2.07 9.20
C ASN A 17 -3.92 -2.70 7.85
N CYS A 18 -3.00 -3.41 7.18
CA CYS A 18 -3.29 -4.16 5.95
C CYS A 18 -4.36 -5.23 6.18
N HIS A 19 -4.24 -6.01 7.27
CA HIS A 19 -5.25 -6.98 7.64
C HIS A 19 -6.63 -6.35 7.88
N ARG A 20 -6.68 -5.18 8.55
CA ARG A 20 -7.93 -4.42 8.74
C ARG A 20 -8.55 -3.92 7.44
N GLN A 21 -7.75 -3.70 6.40
CA GLN A 21 -8.23 -3.34 5.06
C GLN A 21 -8.49 -4.56 4.17
N GLY A 22 -8.22 -5.79 4.64
CA GLY A 22 -8.39 -7.01 3.85
C GLY A 22 -7.41 -7.11 2.66
N ILE A 23 -6.25 -6.45 2.72
CA ILE A 23 -5.25 -6.45 1.64
C ILE A 23 -4.03 -7.31 1.98
N ASN A 24 -3.35 -7.81 0.94
CA ASN A 24 -2.09 -8.53 1.09
C ASN A 24 -0.98 -7.57 1.54
N ALA A 25 -0.42 -7.81 2.72
CA ALA A 25 0.61 -6.95 3.31
C ALA A 25 1.95 -6.97 2.56
N GLU A 26 2.34 -8.11 1.98
CA GLU A 26 3.57 -8.23 1.18
C GLU A 26 3.48 -7.39 -0.10
N ALA A 27 2.35 -7.45 -0.81
CA ALA A 27 2.12 -6.64 -2.01
C ALA A 27 2.14 -5.14 -1.67
N TYR A 28 1.51 -4.74 -0.57
CA TYR A 28 1.55 -3.37 -0.07
C TYR A 28 2.98 -2.92 0.25
N LEU A 29 3.71 -3.70 1.07
CA LEU A 29 5.07 -3.36 1.47
C LEU A 29 6.02 -3.27 0.26
N THR A 30 5.90 -4.21 -0.68
CA THR A 30 6.67 -4.22 -1.93
C THR A 30 6.48 -2.92 -2.72
N ASP A 31 5.23 -2.49 -2.92
CA ASP A 31 4.93 -1.27 -3.68
C ASP A 31 5.43 -0.02 -2.94
N ILE A 32 5.13 0.12 -1.64
CA ILE A 32 5.54 1.34 -0.93
C ILE A 32 7.06 1.47 -0.83
N PHE A 33 7.82 0.36 -0.71
CA PHE A 33 9.28 0.44 -0.68
C PHE A 33 9.87 0.92 -2.01
N GLN A 34 9.20 0.66 -3.13
CA GLN A 34 9.58 1.19 -4.44
C GLN A 34 9.21 2.67 -4.59
N ARG A 35 8.09 3.10 -4.00
CA ARG A 35 7.60 4.49 -4.08
C ARG A 35 8.36 5.44 -3.14
N LEU A 36 8.66 5.00 -1.91
CA LEU A 36 9.21 5.80 -0.82
C LEU A 36 10.41 6.69 -1.19
N PRO A 37 11.41 6.25 -1.99
CA PRO A 37 12.54 7.09 -2.39
C PRO A 37 12.14 8.37 -3.15
N THR A 38 10.97 8.38 -3.77
CA THR A 38 10.45 9.52 -4.56
C THR A 38 9.36 10.30 -3.84
N GLU A 39 8.99 9.87 -2.64
CA GLU A 39 7.92 10.46 -1.84
C GLU A 39 8.47 11.53 -0.91
N THR A 40 7.61 12.48 -0.56
CA THR A 40 7.92 13.53 0.41
C THR A 40 7.01 13.38 1.62
N ASN A 41 7.35 14.08 2.71
CA ASN A 41 6.48 14.15 3.89
C ASN A 41 5.09 14.75 3.56
N GLN A 42 4.96 15.49 2.46
CA GLN A 42 3.68 16.02 2.00
C GLN A 42 2.85 14.97 1.26
N THR A 43 3.48 13.98 0.62
CA THR A 43 2.79 12.99 -0.22
C THR A 43 2.62 11.63 0.46
N VAL A 44 3.44 11.31 1.47
CA VAL A 44 3.48 10.00 2.15
C VAL A 44 2.13 9.51 2.71
N HIS A 45 1.19 10.42 2.99
CA HIS A 45 -0.17 10.07 3.43
C HIS A 45 -0.91 9.17 2.42
N ARG A 46 -0.57 9.25 1.14
CA ARG A 46 -1.12 8.39 0.08
C ARG A 46 -0.64 6.94 0.16
N LEU A 47 0.47 6.70 0.86
CA LEU A 47 1.06 5.37 1.03
C LEU A 47 0.43 4.60 2.20
N THR A 48 -0.57 5.14 2.90
CA THR A 48 -1.22 4.36 3.98
C THR A 48 -1.95 3.14 3.42
N PRO A 49 -2.08 2.03 4.17
CA PRO A 49 -2.77 0.83 3.68
C PRO A 49 -4.18 1.09 3.16
N LYS A 50 -4.92 2.01 3.78
CA LYS A 50 -6.28 2.38 3.38
C LYS A 50 -6.31 3.09 2.02
N VAL A 51 -5.44 4.09 1.81
CA VAL A 51 -5.41 4.84 0.56
C VAL A 51 -4.89 3.96 -0.57
N TRP A 52 -3.83 3.19 -0.30
CA TRP A 52 -3.31 2.21 -1.26
C TRP A 52 -4.38 1.19 -1.68
N ALA A 53 -5.16 0.64 -0.75
CA ALA A 53 -6.24 -0.29 -1.07
C ALA A 53 -7.27 0.31 -2.03
N ALA A 54 -7.64 1.58 -1.81
CA ALA A 54 -8.55 2.30 -2.68
C ALA A 54 -7.95 2.52 -4.08
N GLU A 55 -6.67 2.96 -4.16
CA GLU A 55 -5.93 3.09 -5.42
C GLU A 55 -5.94 1.77 -6.21
N GLN A 56 -5.61 0.65 -5.57
CA GLN A 56 -5.59 -0.67 -6.21
C GLN A 56 -6.97 -1.13 -6.67
N ALA A 57 -8.03 -0.84 -5.90
CA ALA A 57 -9.39 -1.15 -6.31
C ALA A 57 -9.78 -0.39 -7.59
N THR A 58 -9.45 0.91 -7.66
CA THR A 58 -9.67 1.74 -8.86
C THR A 58 -8.88 1.20 -10.06
N LEU A 59 -7.60 0.85 -9.88
CA LEU A 59 -6.77 0.30 -10.95
C LEU A 59 -7.35 -1.02 -11.49
N ARG A 60 -7.76 -1.94 -10.61
CA ARG A 60 -8.38 -3.21 -11.00
C ARG A 60 -9.69 -3.00 -11.76
N GLN A 61 -10.51 -2.04 -11.34
CA GLN A 61 -11.75 -1.69 -12.03
C GLN A 61 -11.46 -1.13 -13.43
N ALA A 62 -10.48 -0.23 -13.57
CA ALA A 62 -10.10 0.32 -14.86
C ALA A 62 -9.59 -0.78 -15.82
N LEU A 63 -8.72 -1.67 -15.34
CA LEU A 63 -8.22 -2.81 -16.11
C LEU A 63 -9.36 -3.74 -16.57
N ALA A 64 -10.32 -4.03 -15.68
CA ALA A 64 -11.48 -4.84 -16.03
C ALA A 64 -12.35 -4.17 -17.09
N GLN A 65 -12.56 -2.85 -17.01
CA GLN A 65 -13.35 -2.10 -18.00
C GLN A 65 -12.71 -2.13 -19.40
N SER A 66 -11.39 -1.98 -19.48
CA SER A 66 -10.66 -2.05 -20.76
C SER A 66 -10.70 -3.43 -21.41
N ALA A 67 -10.83 -4.51 -20.63
CA ALA A 67 -10.90 -5.88 -21.15
C ALA A 67 -12.29 -6.28 -21.69
N VAL A 68 -13.35 -5.54 -21.35
CA VAL A 68 -14.75 -5.88 -21.67
C VAL A 68 -15.27 -5.20 -22.95
N LEU A 69 -14.49 -4.30 -23.57
CA LEU A 69 -14.81 -3.72 -24.88
C LEU A 69 -14.14 -4.52 -26.01
N PRO A 70 -14.83 -5.49 -26.65
CA PRO A 70 -14.40 -5.94 -27.97
C PRO A 70 -14.71 -4.83 -28.98
N LEU A 71 -13.74 -4.54 -29.86
CA LEU A 71 -13.95 -3.78 -31.09
C LEU A 71 -14.93 -4.49 -32.01
#